data_AF-A0A972Z8K8-F1
#
_entry.id   AF-A0A972Z8K8-F1
#
_cell.length_a   1.000
_cell.length_b   1.000
_cell.length_c   1.000
_cell.angle_alpha   90.00
_cell.angle_beta   90.00
_cell.angle_gamma   90.00
#
_symmetry.space_group_name_H-M   'P 1'
#
loop_
_entity.id
_entity.type
_entity.pdbx_description
1 polymer ?
#
loop_
_entity_poly.entity_id
_entity_poly.type
_entity_poly.pdbx_seq_one_letter_code
_entity_poly.pdbx_strand_id
1 'polypeptide(L)'
;MNFKINMNVKNQIQLKKPFLGLAKKSTLWFFLTAILFKIVLDISYCFIISPNYEYMRLYLNIDIFKIIESYFLFFVIFLLMPKSSKKLSSIIVWLLILLSYIPMLTIYAFMNESRIFTYAVTLFWMLVFLLLQLPSISLPSFKQNKIFLFSMLFLSGITVFFMIYKYVGISFNFNIFNVYDIRSQFAEKNIFLAGYLFTWQGYILNPVFFAYFIRRKQWIYATVVFVFQLLLFSVTGMKTFLFVIPFILALMWLITRKKPLVYTAIGLIVLILLGMLSYALIDDIYVSSIFTRRVFFVPAQISFLYYDFFSNHELVFLSHSIFRYFLDYPYHLYPPNLIGETYFNSPKMHSNTGVVGDAYSNFGFVGLALWAILLAIVLKLVDSCSKRKDKKVAISAIAMPVIALLNSALLTNLLTHGFLLAILVLYLLPNIEEQ
;
A
#
# COMPACT_ATOMS: atom_id res chain seq x y z
N MET A 1 -60.66 -25.28 7.95
CA MET A 1 -59.84 -26.47 8.26
C MET A 1 -59.07 -26.85 7.00
N ASN A 2 -57.78 -26.51 6.93
CA ASN A 2 -56.73 -27.15 6.10
C ASN A 2 -55.48 -26.24 6.08
N PHE A 3 -54.63 -26.45 7.07
CA PHE A 3 -53.25 -25.96 7.08
C PHE A 3 -52.44 -26.76 6.05
N LYS A 4 -52.01 -26.13 4.96
CA LYS A 4 -50.94 -26.64 4.10
C LYS A 4 -49.62 -26.08 4.62
N ILE A 5 -48.99 -26.84 5.52
CA ILE A 5 -47.58 -26.64 5.90
C ILE A 5 -46.74 -27.16 4.74
N ASN A 6 -46.25 -26.25 3.90
CA ASN A 6 -45.33 -26.61 2.82
C ASN A 6 -43.91 -26.64 3.41
N MET A 7 -43.39 -27.87 3.56
CA MET A 7 -41.99 -28.16 3.87
C MET A 7 -41.05 -27.40 2.95
N ASN A 8 -40.29 -26.44 3.48
CA ASN A 8 -39.16 -25.85 2.75
C ASN A 8 -37.99 -25.46 3.67
N VAL A 9 -37.67 -26.33 4.64
CA VAL A 9 -36.56 -26.11 5.59
C VAL A 9 -35.26 -26.81 5.14
N LYS A 10 -35.23 -27.51 3.99
CA LYS A 10 -34.06 -28.31 3.58
C LYS A 10 -32.98 -27.62 2.74
N ASN A 11 -33.04 -26.30 2.50
CA ASN A 11 -32.13 -25.63 1.55
C ASN A 11 -31.27 -24.46 2.08
N GLN A 12 -31.10 -24.27 3.39
CA GLN A 12 -30.25 -23.19 3.92
C GLN A 12 -28.97 -23.61 4.66
N ILE A 13 -28.61 -24.90 4.64
CA ILE A 13 -27.33 -25.36 5.19
C ILE A 13 -26.54 -26.07 4.09
N GLN A 14 -26.29 -25.37 2.98
CA GLN A 14 -25.07 -25.66 2.22
C GLN A 14 -23.89 -25.12 3.04
N LEU A 15 -23.36 -26.01 3.88
CA LEU A 15 -22.00 -25.93 4.40
C LEU A 15 -21.09 -25.52 3.22
N LYS A 16 -20.64 -24.26 3.23
CA LYS A 16 -19.52 -23.80 2.39
C LYS A 16 -18.36 -24.72 2.73
N LYS A 17 -18.09 -25.72 1.87
CA LYS A 17 -16.91 -26.57 1.98
C LYS A 17 -15.69 -25.68 2.23
N PRO A 18 -15.02 -25.78 3.39
CA PRO A 18 -13.74 -25.13 3.56
C PRO A 18 -12.67 -25.99 2.88
N PHE A 19 -11.81 -25.30 2.14
CA PHE A 19 -10.36 -25.49 2.17
C PHE A 19 -9.63 -26.54 1.32
N LEU A 20 -10.25 -27.56 0.72
CA LEU A 20 -9.49 -28.47 -0.19
C LEU A 20 -10.21 -28.82 -1.49
N GLY A 21 -10.71 -27.79 -2.19
CA GLY A 21 -11.05 -27.94 -3.60
C GLY A 21 -9.77 -27.85 -4.44
N LEU A 22 -9.45 -28.90 -5.20
CA LEU A 22 -8.42 -28.96 -6.25
C LEU A 22 -8.08 -27.55 -6.76
N ALA A 23 -6.83 -27.13 -6.55
CA ALA A 23 -6.39 -25.78 -6.88
C ALA A 23 -6.80 -25.46 -8.33
N LYS A 24 -7.71 -24.50 -8.51
CA LYS A 24 -8.06 -24.00 -9.84
C LYS A 24 -6.74 -23.69 -10.55
N LYS A 25 -6.60 -24.07 -11.83
CA LYS A 25 -5.37 -23.86 -12.62
C LYS A 25 -4.78 -22.46 -12.43
N SER A 26 -5.62 -21.42 -12.28
CA SER A 26 -5.19 -20.04 -11.99
C SER A 26 -4.46 -19.85 -10.64
N THR A 27 -4.89 -20.54 -9.58
CA THR A 27 -4.26 -20.48 -8.26
C THR A 27 -2.87 -21.11 -8.29
N LEU A 28 -2.71 -22.23 -9.00
CA LEU A 28 -1.40 -22.86 -9.18
C LEU A 28 -0.45 -21.92 -9.93
N TRP A 29 -0.89 -21.31 -11.03
CA TRP A 29 -0.05 -20.33 -11.74
C TRP A 29 0.36 -19.16 -10.87
N PHE A 30 -0.56 -18.67 -10.02
CA PHE A 30 -0.22 -17.59 -9.10
C PHE A 30 0.82 -18.02 -8.06
N PHE A 31 0.69 -19.23 -7.50
CA PHE A 31 1.69 -19.81 -6.59
C PHE A 31 3.07 -19.86 -7.25
N LEU A 32 3.15 -20.45 -8.45
CA LEU A 32 4.40 -20.57 -9.20
C LEU A 32 5.04 -19.22 -9.51
N THR A 33 4.24 -18.20 -9.85
CA THR A 33 4.79 -16.86 -10.07
C THR A 33 5.19 -16.14 -8.79
N ALA A 34 4.47 -16.36 -7.68
CA ALA A 34 4.81 -15.73 -6.40
C ALA A 34 6.07 -16.34 -5.78
N ILE A 35 6.27 -17.66 -5.91
CA ILE A 35 7.51 -18.32 -5.48
C ILE A 35 8.69 -17.91 -6.36
N LEU A 36 8.50 -17.82 -7.68
CA LEU A 36 9.53 -17.29 -8.60
C LEU A 36 9.90 -15.85 -8.24
N PHE A 37 8.91 -15.02 -7.90
CA PHE A 37 9.15 -13.66 -7.42
C PHE A 37 10.00 -13.62 -6.15
N LYS A 38 9.71 -14.47 -5.15
CA LYS A 38 10.55 -14.59 -3.95
C LYS A 38 11.98 -15.03 -4.30
N ILE A 39 12.14 -16.02 -5.17
CA ILE A 39 13.47 -16.50 -5.59
C ILE A 39 14.27 -15.38 -6.25
N VAL A 40 13.65 -14.62 -7.16
CA VAL A 40 14.30 -13.48 -7.83
C VAL A 40 14.69 -12.38 -6.83
N LEU A 41 13.86 -12.12 -5.81
CA LEU A 41 14.22 -11.22 -4.71
C LEU A 41 15.42 -11.74 -3.91
N ASP A 42 15.41 -13.01 -3.51
CA ASP A 42 16.50 -13.64 -2.75
C ASP A 42 17.84 -13.55 -3.53
N ILE A 43 17.81 -13.84 -4.84
CA ILE A 43 18.99 -13.69 -5.73
C ILE A 43 19.44 -12.23 -5.79
N SER A 44 18.52 -11.29 -6.03
CA SER A 44 18.86 -9.88 -6.09
C SER A 44 19.44 -9.37 -4.77
N TYR A 45 18.94 -9.86 -3.64
CA TYR A 45 19.47 -9.53 -2.32
C TYR A 45 20.92 -10.00 -2.14
N CYS A 46 21.19 -11.29 -2.39
CA CYS A 46 22.50 -11.89 -2.24
C CYS A 46 23.57 -11.25 -3.15
N PHE A 47 23.27 -11.12 -4.44
CA PHE A 47 24.31 -10.81 -5.42
C PHE A 47 24.46 -9.32 -5.72
N ILE A 48 23.46 -8.50 -5.43
CA ILE A 48 23.47 -7.08 -5.80
C ILE A 48 23.28 -6.18 -4.61
N ILE A 49 22.24 -6.42 -3.79
CA ILE A 49 21.90 -5.47 -2.73
C ILE A 49 22.88 -5.57 -1.56
N SER A 50 23.08 -6.76 -1.00
CA SER A 50 23.92 -6.91 0.20
C SER A 50 25.38 -6.49 -0.01
N PRO A 51 26.07 -6.82 -1.13
CA PRO A 51 27.47 -6.43 -1.30
C PRO A 51 27.66 -4.91 -1.45
N ASN A 52 26.65 -4.22 -1.97
CA ASN A 52 26.75 -2.79 -2.29
C ASN A 52 26.09 -1.87 -1.24
N TYR A 53 25.24 -2.39 -0.35
CA TYR A 53 24.48 -1.60 0.63
C TYR A 53 24.72 -2.04 2.07
N GLU A 54 25.83 -2.73 2.35
CA GLU A 54 26.23 -3.12 3.70
C GLU A 54 26.36 -1.90 4.65
N TYR A 55 26.90 -0.78 4.15
CA TYR A 55 26.98 0.49 4.90
C TYR A 55 25.61 1.06 5.33
N MET A 56 24.53 0.64 4.67
CA MET A 56 23.14 0.96 5.02
C MET A 56 22.49 -0.15 5.86
N ARG A 57 23.31 -0.99 6.51
CA ARG A 57 22.90 -2.14 7.34
C ARG A 57 22.12 -3.23 6.60
N LEU A 58 22.24 -3.33 5.28
CA LEU A 58 21.71 -4.47 4.51
C LEU A 58 22.82 -5.50 4.33
N TYR A 59 23.29 -6.07 5.44
CA TYR A 59 24.37 -7.06 5.47
C TYR A 59 23.87 -8.47 5.11
N LEU A 60 24.81 -9.39 4.89
CA LEU A 60 24.52 -10.78 4.58
C LEU A 60 24.94 -11.67 5.75
N ASN A 61 23.96 -12.21 6.48
CA ASN A 61 24.15 -13.19 7.56
C ASN A 61 23.16 -14.34 7.35
N ILE A 62 23.59 -15.36 6.59
CA ILE A 62 22.71 -16.42 6.14
C ILE A 62 22.54 -17.49 7.22
N ASP A 63 21.28 -17.75 7.59
CA ASP A 63 20.88 -18.93 8.36
C ASP A 63 20.01 -19.84 7.47
N ILE A 64 20.52 -21.04 7.16
CA ILE A 64 19.85 -22.02 6.29
C ILE A 64 18.47 -22.42 6.85
N PHE A 65 18.34 -22.54 8.17
CA PHE A 65 17.06 -22.87 8.79
C PHE A 65 16.05 -21.74 8.60
N LYS A 66 16.50 -20.48 8.70
CA LYS A 66 15.62 -19.32 8.44
C LYS A 66 15.25 -19.20 6.97
N ILE A 67 16.10 -19.62 6.03
CA ILE A 67 15.72 -19.73 4.61
C ILE A 67 14.58 -20.72 4.46
N ILE A 68 14.73 -21.97 4.94
CA ILE A 68 13.69 -23.01 4.83
C ILE A 68 12.39 -22.53 5.48
N GLU A 69 12.49 -21.95 6.66
CA GLU A 69 11.37 -21.37 7.38
C GLU A 69 10.68 -20.24 6.62
N SER A 70 11.43 -19.35 5.97
CA SER A 70 10.87 -18.27 5.16
C SER A 70 9.98 -18.81 4.02
N TYR A 71 10.40 -19.91 3.38
CA TYR A 71 9.61 -20.56 2.33
C TYR A 71 8.40 -21.30 2.90
N PHE A 72 8.52 -21.90 4.09
CA PHE A 72 7.40 -22.51 4.80
C PHE A 72 6.34 -21.45 5.20
N LEU A 73 6.75 -20.34 5.80
CA LEU A 73 5.86 -19.24 6.18
C LEU A 73 5.17 -18.62 4.95
N PHE A 74 5.91 -18.43 3.86
CA PHE A 74 5.35 -18.04 2.57
C PHE A 74 4.26 -19.01 2.11
N PHE A 75 4.52 -20.31 2.16
CA PHE A 75 3.55 -21.34 1.77
C PHE A 75 2.29 -21.30 2.63
N VAL A 76 2.41 -21.18 3.96
CA VAL A 76 1.28 -21.05 4.88
C VAL A 76 0.43 -19.82 4.55
N ILE A 77 1.05 -18.65 4.39
CA ILE A 77 0.34 -17.42 4.03
C ILE A 77 -0.33 -17.55 2.66
N PHE A 78 0.33 -18.19 1.69
CA PHE A 78 -0.25 -18.44 0.37
C PHE A 78 -1.49 -19.36 0.41
N LEU A 79 -1.49 -20.36 1.28
CA LEU A 79 -2.65 -21.25 1.42
C LEU A 79 -3.85 -20.51 2.00
N LEU A 80 -3.63 -19.68 3.01
CA LEU A 80 -4.66 -18.97 3.78
C LEU A 80 -5.18 -17.71 3.10
N MET A 81 -4.36 -17.03 2.28
CA MET A 81 -4.76 -15.76 1.67
C MET A 81 -6.00 -15.92 0.77
N PRO A 82 -6.86 -14.88 0.66
CA PRO A 82 -8.02 -14.92 -0.23
C PRO A 82 -7.60 -15.21 -1.68
N LYS A 83 -8.19 -16.19 -2.37
CA LYS A 83 -7.78 -16.56 -3.75
C LYS A 83 -8.64 -15.92 -4.87
N SER A 84 -9.60 -15.08 -4.51
CA SER A 84 -10.59 -14.50 -5.44
C SER A 84 -10.31 -13.03 -5.77
N SER A 85 -10.22 -12.70 -7.07
CA SER A 85 -10.00 -11.33 -7.57
C SER A 85 -11.29 -10.52 -7.70
N LYS A 86 -12.39 -11.04 -7.17
CA LYS A 86 -13.69 -10.41 -7.30
C LYS A 86 -13.81 -9.18 -6.40
N LYS A 87 -13.30 -9.28 -5.17
CA LYS A 87 -13.32 -8.25 -4.13
C LYS A 87 -12.09 -7.37 -4.23
N LEU A 88 -12.25 -6.08 -3.93
CA LEU A 88 -11.16 -5.12 -4.01
C LEU A 88 -10.22 -5.29 -2.81
N SER A 89 -10.75 -5.66 -1.64
CA SER A 89 -9.97 -6.04 -0.45
C SER A 89 -8.96 -7.15 -0.75
N SER A 90 -9.37 -8.19 -1.48
CA SER A 90 -8.47 -9.28 -1.89
C SER A 90 -7.29 -8.74 -2.71
N ILE A 91 -7.54 -7.83 -3.64
CA ILE A 91 -6.50 -7.24 -4.50
C ILE A 91 -5.52 -6.43 -3.65
N ILE A 92 -6.03 -5.64 -2.71
CA ILE A 92 -5.20 -4.89 -1.76
C ILE A 92 -4.30 -5.83 -0.96
N VAL A 93 -4.89 -6.87 -0.36
CA VAL A 93 -4.15 -7.87 0.42
C VAL A 93 -3.03 -8.50 -0.42
N TRP A 94 -3.30 -8.85 -1.67
CA TRP A 94 -2.28 -9.43 -2.55
C TRP A 94 -1.13 -8.49 -2.83
N LEU A 95 -1.43 -7.21 -3.09
CA LEU A 95 -0.41 -6.19 -3.28
C LEU A 95 0.43 -6.04 -2.01
N LEU A 96 -0.18 -5.99 -0.83
CA LEU A 96 0.57 -5.87 0.42
C LEU A 96 1.41 -7.13 0.72
N ILE A 97 0.93 -8.33 0.42
CA ILE A 97 1.73 -9.55 0.58
C ILE A 97 2.93 -9.56 -0.39
N LEU A 98 2.72 -9.19 -1.66
CA LEU A 98 3.79 -9.13 -2.66
C LEU A 98 4.82 -8.03 -2.36
N LEU A 99 4.37 -6.86 -1.91
CA LEU A 99 5.23 -5.69 -1.75
C LEU A 99 5.83 -5.54 -0.34
N SER A 100 5.24 -6.15 0.69
CA SER A 100 5.71 -6.03 2.08
C SER A 100 6.08 -7.37 2.71
N TYR A 101 5.19 -8.37 2.71
CA TYR A 101 5.44 -9.61 3.45
C TYR A 101 6.51 -10.51 2.79
N ILE A 102 6.46 -10.71 1.48
CA ILE A 102 7.46 -11.54 0.78
C ILE A 102 8.88 -10.93 0.87
N PRO A 103 9.09 -9.63 0.63
CA PRO A 103 10.39 -8.99 0.89
C PRO A 103 10.86 -9.11 2.34
N MET A 104 9.94 -8.99 3.30
CA MET A 104 10.26 -9.19 4.72
C MET A 104 10.79 -10.60 4.99
N LEU A 105 10.27 -11.62 4.33
CA LEU A 105 10.78 -13.00 4.44
C LEU A 105 12.19 -13.16 3.85
N THR A 106 12.53 -12.43 2.80
CA THR A 106 13.91 -12.37 2.28
C THR A 106 14.84 -11.70 3.30
N ILE A 107 14.49 -10.51 3.80
CA ILE A 107 15.28 -9.83 4.84
C ILE A 107 15.44 -10.72 6.08
N TYR A 108 14.36 -11.35 6.52
CA TYR A 108 14.35 -12.29 7.64
C TYR A 108 15.42 -13.39 7.52
N ALA A 109 15.43 -14.06 6.36
CA ALA A 109 16.31 -15.20 6.13
C ALA A 109 17.77 -14.82 5.90
N PHE A 110 18.01 -13.72 5.17
CA PHE A 110 19.35 -13.35 4.71
C PHE A 110 20.09 -12.38 5.63
N MET A 111 19.40 -11.72 6.57
CA MET A 111 19.99 -10.88 7.63
C MET A 111 19.97 -11.53 9.02
N ASN A 112 19.50 -12.77 9.14
CA ASN A 112 19.35 -13.47 10.41
C ASN A 112 18.45 -12.73 11.43
N GLU A 113 17.40 -12.05 10.97
CA GLU A 113 16.52 -11.22 11.81
C GLU A 113 15.63 -12.03 12.77
N SER A 114 14.95 -11.34 13.69
CA SER A 114 14.13 -11.96 14.75
C SER A 114 13.04 -12.93 14.25
N ARG A 115 13.07 -14.16 14.77
CA ARG A 115 12.01 -15.18 14.60
C ARG A 115 10.69 -14.70 15.18
N ILE A 116 10.74 -14.17 16.41
CA ILE A 116 9.56 -13.77 17.18
C ILE A 116 8.76 -12.71 16.42
N PHE A 117 9.44 -11.68 15.90
CA PHE A 117 8.77 -10.63 15.13
C PHE A 117 8.19 -11.17 13.82
N THR A 118 8.94 -12.01 13.09
CA THR A 118 8.48 -12.61 11.84
C THR A 118 7.25 -13.49 12.03
N TYR A 119 7.19 -14.28 13.11
CA TYR A 119 5.98 -15.05 13.47
C TYR A 119 4.82 -14.14 13.85
N ALA A 120 5.07 -13.06 14.60
CA ALA A 120 4.04 -12.10 14.97
C ALA A 120 3.44 -11.39 13.73
N VAL A 121 4.27 -11.04 12.73
CA VAL A 121 3.78 -10.48 11.45
C VAL A 121 3.05 -11.55 10.61
N THR A 122 3.46 -12.81 10.68
CA THR A 122 2.70 -13.91 10.06
C THR A 122 1.32 -14.06 10.71
N LEU A 123 1.26 -14.02 12.05
CA LEU A 123 0.00 -14.03 12.82
C LEU A 123 -0.88 -12.82 12.53
N PHE A 124 -0.29 -11.63 12.36
CA PHE A 124 -0.99 -10.43 11.91
C PHE A 124 -1.75 -10.70 10.60
N TRP A 125 -1.07 -11.24 9.59
CA TRP A 125 -1.71 -11.53 8.29
C TRP A 125 -2.75 -12.64 8.38
N MET A 126 -2.49 -13.69 9.16
CA MET A 126 -3.48 -14.76 9.41
C MET A 126 -4.75 -14.19 10.07
N LEU A 127 -4.60 -13.29 11.04
CA LEU A 127 -5.73 -12.61 11.68
C LEU A 127 -6.50 -11.74 10.70
N VAL A 128 -5.81 -10.94 9.86
CA VAL A 128 -6.45 -10.16 8.79
C VAL A 128 -7.27 -11.08 7.88
N PHE A 129 -6.73 -12.22 7.45
CA PHE A 129 -7.43 -13.15 6.58
C PHE A 129 -8.66 -13.76 7.25
N LEU A 130 -8.56 -14.15 8.52
CA LEU A 130 -9.67 -14.66 9.31
C LEU A 130 -10.80 -13.62 9.42
N LEU A 131 -10.45 -12.38 9.76
CA LEU A 131 -11.42 -11.29 9.91
C LEU A 131 -12.11 -10.94 8.59
N LEU A 132 -11.43 -11.06 7.44
CA LEU A 132 -12.02 -10.87 6.11
C LEU A 132 -13.01 -11.97 5.69
N GLN A 133 -12.97 -13.15 6.34
CA GLN A 133 -13.95 -14.22 6.12
C GLN A 133 -15.27 -13.97 6.86
N LEU A 134 -15.24 -13.22 7.97
CA LEU A 134 -16.44 -12.82 8.69
C LEU A 134 -17.36 -11.96 7.80
N PRO A 135 -18.67 -11.86 8.11
CA PRO A 135 -19.61 -11.08 7.32
C PRO A 135 -19.10 -9.66 6.99
N SER A 136 -19.38 -9.23 5.77
CA SER A 136 -19.04 -7.88 5.33
C SER A 136 -19.91 -6.86 6.03
N ILE A 137 -19.33 -5.68 6.26
CA ILE A 137 -20.11 -4.49 6.65
C ILE A 137 -21.09 -4.21 5.49
N SER A 138 -22.34 -3.86 5.79
CA SER A 138 -23.32 -3.47 4.78
C SER A 138 -23.61 -1.99 4.94
N LEU A 139 -23.09 -1.18 4.03
CA LEU A 139 -23.48 0.22 3.93
C LEU A 139 -24.70 0.33 3.00
N PRO A 140 -25.70 1.17 3.34
CA PRO A 140 -26.85 1.40 2.47
C PRO A 140 -26.37 2.00 1.14
N SER A 141 -27.04 1.66 0.05
CA SER A 141 -26.74 2.29 -1.25
C SER A 141 -27.25 3.72 -1.24
N PHE A 142 -26.35 4.70 -1.33
CA PHE A 142 -26.74 6.09 -1.51
C PHE A 142 -27.26 6.31 -2.94
N LYS A 143 -28.49 6.85 -3.09
CA LYS A 143 -28.97 7.34 -4.39
C LYS A 143 -28.11 8.52 -4.78
N GLN A 144 -27.31 8.32 -5.80
CA GLN A 144 -26.14 9.12 -6.00
C GLN A 144 -26.47 10.42 -6.71
N ASN A 145 -25.97 11.53 -6.18
CA ASN A 145 -25.98 12.79 -6.89
C ASN A 145 -24.63 12.99 -7.57
N LYS A 146 -24.55 12.74 -8.89
CA LYS A 146 -23.34 13.01 -9.69
C LYS A 146 -22.85 14.45 -9.46
N ILE A 147 -23.77 15.40 -9.28
CA ILE A 147 -23.45 16.82 -9.02
C ILE A 147 -22.60 16.96 -7.76
N PHE A 148 -22.93 16.25 -6.67
CA PHE A 148 -22.20 16.35 -5.41
C PHE A 148 -20.75 15.85 -5.52
N LEU A 149 -20.54 14.72 -6.23
CA LEU A 149 -19.20 14.21 -6.48
C LEU A 149 -18.40 15.22 -7.30
N PHE A 150 -18.95 15.69 -8.43
CA PHE A 150 -18.29 16.67 -9.30
C PHE A 150 -18.04 18.02 -8.60
N SER A 151 -18.95 18.49 -7.75
CA SER A 151 -18.78 19.73 -6.99
C SER A 151 -17.68 19.62 -5.95
N MET A 152 -17.61 18.50 -5.22
CA MET A 152 -16.55 18.25 -4.23
C MET A 152 -15.16 18.37 -4.86
N LEU A 153 -15.01 17.90 -6.10
CA LEU A 153 -13.74 17.92 -6.82
C LEU A 153 -13.41 19.25 -7.44
N PHE A 154 -14.43 19.91 -7.98
CA PHE A 154 -14.25 21.25 -8.51
C PHE A 154 -13.79 22.18 -7.39
N LEU A 155 -14.39 22.08 -6.21
CA LEU A 155 -14.00 22.82 -5.02
C LEU A 155 -12.60 22.45 -4.53
N SER A 156 -12.26 21.15 -4.45
CA SER A 156 -10.93 20.73 -4.01
C SER A 156 -9.85 21.17 -5.01
N GLY A 157 -10.11 21.00 -6.31
CA GLY A 157 -9.21 21.35 -7.40
C GLY A 157 -8.97 22.85 -7.45
N ILE A 158 -10.02 23.68 -7.34
CA ILE A 158 -9.90 25.14 -7.24
C ILE A 158 -9.11 25.54 -6.01
N THR A 159 -9.37 24.91 -4.86
CA THR A 159 -8.68 25.24 -3.61
C THR A 159 -7.19 24.96 -3.74
N VAL A 160 -6.80 23.80 -4.27
CA VAL A 160 -5.39 23.45 -4.49
C VAL A 160 -4.76 24.35 -5.55
N PHE A 161 -5.47 24.65 -6.64
CA PHE A 161 -4.98 25.58 -7.66
C PHE A 161 -4.76 26.99 -7.11
N PHE A 162 -5.69 27.49 -6.30
CA PHE A 162 -5.56 28.77 -5.61
C PHE A 162 -4.38 28.78 -4.63
N MET A 163 -4.16 27.69 -3.89
CA MET A 163 -2.98 27.55 -3.02
C MET A 163 -1.67 27.59 -3.82
N ILE A 164 -1.61 26.92 -4.97
CA ILE A 164 -0.45 26.99 -5.86
C ILE A 164 -0.21 28.42 -6.32
N TYR A 165 -1.25 29.10 -6.83
CA TYR A 165 -1.15 30.47 -7.30
C TYR A 165 -0.68 31.44 -6.20
N LYS A 166 -1.24 31.33 -4.99
CA LYS A 166 -0.96 32.26 -3.88
C LYS A 166 0.40 32.06 -3.23
N TYR A 167 0.84 30.81 -3.01
CA TYR A 167 1.98 30.52 -2.15
C TYR A 167 3.24 30.08 -2.89
N VAL A 168 3.10 29.53 -4.10
CA VAL A 168 4.23 28.97 -4.86
C VAL A 168 4.48 29.75 -6.15
N GLY A 169 3.40 30.11 -6.85
CA GLY A 169 3.46 30.58 -8.23
C GLY A 169 3.32 29.42 -9.22
N ILE A 170 2.65 29.68 -10.33
CA ILE A 170 2.43 28.67 -11.38
C ILE A 170 3.70 28.58 -12.22
N SER A 171 4.46 27.50 -12.05
CA SER A 171 5.62 27.19 -12.86
C SER A 171 5.65 25.71 -13.22
N PHE A 172 6.13 25.40 -14.43
CA PHE A 172 6.35 24.04 -14.89
C PHE A 172 7.85 23.76 -14.93
N ASN A 173 8.35 23.05 -13.91
CA ASN A 173 9.71 22.55 -13.82
C ASN A 173 9.69 21.02 -13.96
N PHE A 174 10.20 20.53 -15.08
CA PHE A 174 10.28 19.11 -15.37
C PHE A 174 11.66 18.51 -15.09
N ASN A 175 12.56 19.26 -14.44
CA ASN A 175 13.88 18.75 -14.11
C ASN A 175 13.79 17.72 -12.96
N ILE A 176 13.92 16.44 -13.30
CA ILE A 176 13.82 15.30 -12.37
C ILE A 176 15.02 15.24 -11.40
N PHE A 177 16.10 15.99 -11.68
CA PHE A 177 17.30 16.04 -10.85
C PHE A 177 17.19 17.06 -9.70
N ASN A 178 16.60 18.24 -9.94
CA ASN A 178 16.47 19.31 -8.92
C ASN A 178 15.26 19.15 -7.99
N VAL A 179 14.71 17.94 -7.94
CA VAL A 179 13.45 17.65 -7.25
C VAL A 179 13.55 17.81 -5.72
N TYR A 180 14.75 17.64 -5.16
CA TYR A 180 14.97 17.79 -3.72
C TYR A 180 14.94 19.27 -3.30
N ASP A 181 15.53 20.16 -4.11
CA ASP A 181 15.52 21.60 -3.84
C ASP A 181 14.10 22.16 -3.90
N ILE A 182 13.35 21.80 -4.96
CA ILE A 182 11.93 22.18 -5.10
C ILE A 182 11.12 21.73 -3.89
N ARG A 183 11.36 20.51 -3.41
CA ARG A 183 10.64 19.98 -2.24
C ARG A 183 11.00 20.74 -0.96
N SER A 184 12.27 21.09 -0.76
CA SER A 184 12.70 21.87 0.39
C SER A 184 12.05 23.26 0.39
N GLN A 185 12.06 23.95 -0.75
CA GLN A 185 11.42 25.24 -0.93
C GLN A 185 9.90 25.17 -0.71
N PHE A 186 9.25 24.10 -1.17
CA PHE A 186 7.82 23.88 -0.92
C PHE A 186 7.53 23.65 0.57
N ALA A 187 8.36 22.86 1.26
CA ALA A 187 8.21 22.61 2.70
C ALA A 187 8.41 23.89 3.53
N GLU A 188 9.35 24.75 3.15
CA GLU A 188 9.61 26.03 3.82
C GLU A 188 8.41 26.99 3.77
N LYS A 189 7.55 26.88 2.75
CA LYS A 189 6.32 27.71 2.65
C LYS A 189 5.33 27.45 3.79
N ASN A 190 5.41 26.30 4.47
CA ASN A 190 4.56 25.94 5.61
C ASN A 190 3.06 26.21 5.37
N ILE A 191 2.57 25.87 4.18
CA ILE A 191 1.19 26.15 3.77
C ILE A 191 0.24 25.29 4.62
N PHE A 192 -0.71 25.95 5.29
CA PHE A 192 -1.72 25.28 6.11
C PHE A 192 -2.47 24.21 5.31
N LEU A 193 -2.57 23.00 5.86
CA LEU A 193 -3.22 21.82 5.27
C LEU A 193 -2.65 21.32 3.92
N ALA A 194 -1.54 21.87 3.43
CA ALA A 194 -1.00 21.46 2.13
C ALA A 194 -0.63 19.96 2.10
N GLY A 195 -0.08 19.43 3.21
CA GLY A 195 0.24 18.01 3.36
C GLY A 195 -0.98 17.08 3.18
N TYR A 196 -2.19 17.56 3.44
CA TYR A 196 -3.43 16.82 3.22
C TYR A 196 -3.98 17.10 1.81
N LEU A 197 -4.27 18.37 1.48
CA LEU A 197 -5.01 18.72 0.27
C LEU A 197 -4.25 18.37 -1.02
N PHE A 198 -2.93 18.63 -1.09
CA PHE A 198 -2.14 18.27 -2.27
C PHE A 198 -2.03 16.76 -2.42
N THR A 199 -1.85 16.04 -1.30
CA THR A 199 -1.80 14.58 -1.29
C THR A 199 -3.14 13.97 -1.71
N TRP A 200 -4.25 14.45 -1.17
CA TRP A 200 -5.60 14.02 -1.53
C TRP A 200 -5.90 14.27 -3.01
N GLN A 201 -5.53 15.44 -3.52
CA GLN A 201 -5.70 15.77 -4.94
C GLN A 201 -4.87 14.83 -5.82
N GLY A 202 -3.58 14.64 -5.49
CA GLY A 202 -2.64 13.87 -6.32
C GLY A 202 -2.78 12.35 -6.21
N TYR A 203 -3.21 11.81 -5.06
CA TYR A 203 -3.28 10.36 -4.80
C TYR A 203 -4.69 9.77 -4.97
N ILE A 204 -5.74 10.59 -4.91
CA ILE A 204 -7.12 10.08 -4.90
C ILE A 204 -7.95 10.76 -5.98
N LEU A 205 -8.08 12.08 -5.90
CA LEU A 205 -9.04 12.79 -6.74
C LEU A 205 -8.61 12.76 -8.21
N ASN A 206 -7.42 13.29 -8.55
CA ASN A 206 -6.92 13.25 -9.93
C ASN A 206 -6.91 11.83 -10.51
N PRO A 207 -6.37 10.80 -9.81
CA PRO A 207 -6.47 9.40 -10.21
C PRO A 207 -7.87 8.92 -10.62
N VAL A 208 -8.86 9.16 -9.78
CA VAL A 208 -10.23 8.71 -9.99
C VAL A 208 -10.86 9.40 -11.17
N PHE A 209 -10.67 10.71 -11.32
CA PHE A 209 -11.25 11.47 -12.43
C PHE A 209 -10.59 11.14 -13.76
N PHE A 210 -9.27 10.98 -13.74
CA PHE A 210 -8.55 10.52 -14.91
C PHE A 210 -9.07 9.15 -15.38
N ALA A 211 -9.19 8.17 -14.48
CA ALA A 211 -9.74 6.86 -14.80
C ALA A 211 -11.20 6.93 -15.28
N TYR A 212 -12.03 7.76 -14.65
CA TYR A 212 -13.43 7.97 -15.00
C TYR A 212 -13.58 8.57 -16.41
N PHE A 213 -12.85 9.64 -16.73
CA PHE A 213 -12.92 10.31 -18.04
C PHE A 213 -12.35 9.45 -19.17
N ILE A 214 -11.24 8.74 -18.94
CA ILE A 214 -10.71 7.78 -19.91
C ILE A 214 -11.73 6.68 -20.21
N ARG A 215 -12.39 6.14 -19.18
CA ARG A 215 -13.40 5.08 -19.34
C ARG A 215 -14.58 5.53 -20.20
N ARG A 216 -14.90 6.83 -20.15
CA ARG A 216 -15.95 7.52 -20.90
C ARG A 216 -15.51 8.07 -22.26
N LYS A 217 -14.22 7.91 -22.64
CA LYS A 217 -13.62 8.52 -23.84
C LYS A 217 -13.70 10.07 -23.86
N GLN A 218 -13.79 10.70 -22.69
CA GLN A 218 -13.82 12.15 -22.55
C GLN A 218 -12.40 12.70 -22.43
N TRP A 219 -11.67 12.67 -23.55
CA TRP A 219 -10.23 12.95 -23.61
C TRP A 219 -9.85 14.35 -23.13
N ILE A 220 -10.66 15.37 -23.43
CA ILE A 220 -10.40 16.75 -23.02
C ILE A 220 -10.29 16.85 -21.49
N TYR A 221 -11.27 16.33 -20.75
CA TYR A 221 -11.26 16.36 -19.29
C TYR A 221 -10.14 15.48 -18.70
N ALA A 222 -9.85 14.33 -19.33
CA ALA A 222 -8.72 13.50 -18.92
C ALA A 222 -7.38 14.25 -19.07
N THR A 223 -7.19 15.00 -20.16
CA THR A 223 -6.01 15.84 -20.39
C THR A 223 -5.91 16.97 -19.36
N VAL A 224 -7.01 17.63 -19.02
CA VAL A 224 -7.01 18.68 -17.97
C VAL A 224 -6.54 18.10 -16.63
N VAL A 225 -7.07 16.95 -16.22
CA VAL A 225 -6.64 16.28 -14.98
C VAL A 225 -5.17 15.85 -15.05
N PHE A 226 -4.71 15.37 -16.21
CA PHE A 226 -3.32 15.02 -16.42
C PHE A 226 -2.38 16.23 -16.29
N VAL A 227 -2.71 17.36 -16.91
CA VAL A 227 -1.95 18.61 -16.78
C VAL A 227 -1.93 19.09 -15.33
N PHE A 228 -3.06 18.97 -14.63
CA PHE A 228 -3.11 19.33 -13.21
C PHE A 228 -2.23 18.42 -12.35
N GLN A 229 -2.17 17.12 -12.65
CA GLN A 229 -1.24 16.19 -12.00
C GLN A 229 0.23 16.58 -12.24
N LEU A 230 0.58 16.96 -13.47
CA LEU A 230 1.93 17.45 -13.79
C LEU A 230 2.27 18.74 -13.04
N LEU A 231 1.30 19.65 -12.90
CA LEU A 231 1.47 20.86 -12.10
C LEU A 231 1.74 20.53 -10.61
N LEU A 232 1.02 19.56 -10.04
CA LEU A 232 1.29 19.10 -8.67
C LEU A 232 2.71 18.56 -8.52
N PHE A 233 3.19 17.76 -9.48
CA PHE A 233 4.57 17.29 -9.49
C PHE A 233 5.56 18.45 -9.54
N SER A 234 5.36 19.38 -10.47
CA SER A 234 6.22 20.55 -10.68
C SER A 234 6.37 21.40 -9.41
N VAL A 235 5.26 21.65 -8.72
CA VAL A 235 5.21 22.51 -7.54
C VAL A 235 5.77 21.83 -6.30
N THR A 236 5.51 20.54 -6.11
CA THR A 236 5.86 19.85 -4.86
C THR A 236 7.19 19.10 -4.92
N GLY A 237 7.73 18.85 -6.11
CA GLY A 237 8.88 17.97 -6.29
C GLY A 237 8.60 16.53 -5.81
N MET A 238 7.35 16.07 -5.83
CA MET A 238 7.03 14.69 -5.44
C MET A 238 6.98 13.78 -6.66
N LYS A 239 8.06 13.02 -6.91
CA LYS A 239 8.15 12.06 -8.03
C LYS A 239 6.97 11.08 -8.09
N THR A 240 6.38 10.74 -6.94
CA THR A 240 5.18 9.90 -6.87
C THR A 240 4.03 10.50 -7.66
N PHE A 241 3.79 11.82 -7.62
CA PHE A 241 2.74 12.48 -8.41
C PHE A 241 2.91 12.31 -9.92
N LEU A 242 4.15 12.31 -10.41
CA LEU A 242 4.46 12.06 -11.83
C LEU A 242 4.09 10.63 -12.25
N PHE A 243 4.46 9.64 -11.43
CA PHE A 243 4.28 8.22 -11.77
C PHE A 243 2.90 7.65 -11.45
N VAL A 244 2.06 8.38 -10.72
CA VAL A 244 0.68 7.96 -10.37
C VAL A 244 -0.15 7.63 -11.61
N ILE A 245 -0.10 8.46 -12.67
CA ILE A 245 -0.94 8.26 -13.86
C ILE A 245 -0.53 7.00 -14.65
N PRO A 246 0.74 6.79 -15.03
CA PRO A 246 1.19 5.53 -15.62
C PRO A 246 0.84 4.31 -14.75
N PHE A 247 0.99 4.43 -13.44
CA PHE A 247 0.67 3.35 -12.50
C PHE A 247 -0.82 2.99 -12.51
N ILE A 248 -1.72 3.97 -12.54
CA ILE A 248 -3.16 3.74 -12.63
C ILE A 248 -3.54 3.10 -13.96
N LEU A 249 -2.97 3.55 -15.07
CA LEU A 249 -3.21 2.95 -16.39
C LEU A 249 -2.81 1.47 -16.39
N ALA A 250 -1.65 1.14 -15.81
CA ALA A 250 -1.18 -0.23 -15.66
C ALA A 250 -2.17 -1.06 -14.82
N LEU A 251 -2.67 -0.54 -13.70
CA LEU A 251 -3.66 -1.23 -12.86
C LEU A 251 -5.02 -1.39 -13.53
N MET A 252 -5.51 -0.37 -14.24
CA MET A 252 -6.76 -0.43 -15.02
C MET A 252 -6.68 -1.49 -16.12
N TRP A 253 -5.52 -1.62 -16.77
CA TRP A 253 -5.25 -2.66 -17.74
C TRP A 253 -5.19 -4.04 -17.08
N LEU A 254 -4.47 -4.16 -15.97
CA LEU A 254 -4.21 -5.42 -15.29
C LEU A 254 -5.49 -6.04 -14.70
N ILE A 255 -6.36 -5.23 -14.07
CA ILE A 255 -7.58 -5.72 -13.43
C ILE A 255 -8.59 -6.33 -14.42
N THR A 256 -8.47 -6.00 -15.71
CA THR A 256 -9.30 -6.61 -16.77
C THR A 256 -8.80 -7.97 -17.26
N ARG A 257 -7.58 -8.37 -16.87
CA ARG A 257 -7.00 -9.63 -17.31
C ARG A 257 -7.61 -10.82 -16.58
N LYS A 258 -7.59 -12.00 -17.22
CA LYS A 258 -8.14 -13.25 -16.64
C LYS A 258 -7.40 -13.68 -15.36
N LYS A 259 -6.11 -13.35 -15.25
CA LYS A 259 -5.22 -13.72 -14.13
C LYS A 259 -4.45 -12.48 -13.63
N PRO A 260 -5.11 -11.46 -13.07
CA PRO A 260 -4.47 -10.16 -12.75
C PRO A 260 -3.30 -10.33 -11.78
N LEU A 261 -3.44 -11.24 -10.82
CA LEU A 261 -2.43 -11.63 -9.86
C LEU A 261 -1.12 -12.12 -10.49
N VAL A 262 -1.23 -13.05 -11.43
CA VAL A 262 -0.09 -13.65 -12.14
C VAL A 262 0.66 -12.56 -12.90
N TYR A 263 -0.07 -11.70 -13.63
CA TYR A 263 0.54 -10.59 -14.34
C TYR A 263 1.18 -9.55 -13.42
N THR A 264 0.66 -9.37 -12.21
CA THR A 264 1.27 -8.46 -11.22
C THR A 264 2.61 -9.02 -10.76
N ALA A 265 2.64 -10.29 -10.35
CA ALA A 265 3.88 -10.94 -9.94
C ALA A 265 4.91 -10.98 -11.07
N ILE A 266 4.50 -11.30 -12.30
CA ILE A 266 5.39 -11.24 -13.48
C ILE A 266 5.91 -9.83 -13.71
N GLY A 267 5.07 -8.81 -13.62
CA GLY A 267 5.50 -7.41 -13.77
C GLY A 267 6.57 -7.02 -12.75
N LEU A 268 6.39 -7.41 -11.48
CA LEU A 268 7.39 -7.17 -10.44
C LEU A 268 8.68 -7.96 -10.68
N ILE A 269 8.59 -9.23 -11.13
CA ILE A 269 9.76 -10.03 -11.53
C ILE A 269 10.53 -9.33 -12.64
N VAL A 270 9.85 -8.90 -13.70
CA VAL A 270 10.48 -8.20 -14.83
C VAL A 270 11.17 -6.92 -14.36
N LEU A 271 10.55 -6.14 -13.47
CA LEU A 271 11.19 -4.93 -12.92
C LEU A 271 12.48 -5.25 -12.15
N ILE A 272 12.49 -6.30 -11.33
CA ILE A 272 13.70 -6.71 -10.61
C ILE A 272 14.76 -7.21 -11.60
N LEU A 273 14.39 -8.07 -12.55
CA LEU A 273 15.31 -8.60 -13.55
C LEU A 273 15.91 -7.49 -14.43
N LEU A 274 15.14 -6.46 -14.77
CA LEU A 274 15.66 -5.28 -15.48
C LEU A 274 16.69 -4.53 -14.64
N GLY A 275 16.47 -4.39 -13.33
CA GLY A 275 17.46 -3.80 -12.42
C GLY A 275 18.70 -4.69 -12.22
N MET A 276 18.54 -6.01 -12.26
CA MET A 276 19.67 -6.94 -12.23
C MET A 276 20.48 -6.88 -13.54
N LEU A 277 19.80 -6.82 -14.68
CA LEU A 277 20.41 -6.74 -16.00
C LEU A 277 21.15 -5.41 -16.21
N SER A 278 20.58 -4.29 -15.74
CA SER A 278 21.26 -2.99 -15.81
C SER A 278 22.57 -3.00 -15.02
N TYR A 279 22.56 -3.62 -13.84
CA TYR A 279 23.76 -3.79 -13.02
C TYR A 279 24.78 -4.71 -13.72
N ALA A 280 24.35 -5.85 -14.25
CA ALA A 280 25.26 -6.79 -14.92
C ALA A 280 25.90 -6.24 -16.22
N LEU A 281 25.20 -5.38 -16.96
CA LEU A 281 25.68 -4.87 -18.26
C LEU A 281 26.42 -3.54 -18.17
N ILE A 282 26.03 -2.66 -17.24
CA ILE A 282 26.45 -1.25 -17.19
C ILE A 282 27.11 -0.93 -15.83
N ASP A 283 27.12 -1.87 -14.89
CA ASP A 283 27.54 -1.66 -13.49
C ASP A 283 26.73 -0.55 -12.78
N ASP A 284 25.53 -0.25 -13.30
CA ASP A 284 24.64 0.76 -12.72
C ASP A 284 23.75 0.15 -11.64
N ILE A 285 24.04 0.52 -10.40
CA ILE A 285 23.26 0.09 -9.24
C ILE A 285 21.98 0.92 -9.04
N TYR A 286 21.87 2.09 -9.67
CA TYR A 286 20.79 3.04 -9.40
C TYR A 286 19.41 2.46 -9.70
N VAL A 287 19.26 1.74 -10.81
CA VAL A 287 18.00 1.08 -11.21
C VAL A 287 17.62 -0.03 -10.21
N SER A 288 18.56 -0.92 -9.87
CA SER A 288 18.35 -1.97 -8.85
C SER A 288 18.00 -1.37 -7.48
N SER A 289 18.65 -0.27 -7.11
CA SER A 289 18.36 0.50 -5.90
C SER A 289 16.92 1.04 -5.88
N ILE A 290 16.43 1.60 -6.98
CA ILE A 290 15.07 2.15 -7.04
C ILE A 290 14.03 1.04 -7.02
N PHE A 291 14.14 0.07 -7.93
CA PHE A 291 13.07 -0.90 -8.14
C PHE A 291 13.13 -2.09 -7.20
N THR A 292 14.31 -2.44 -6.70
CA THR A 292 14.47 -3.55 -5.76
C THR A 292 14.64 -3.04 -4.32
N ARG A 293 15.73 -2.31 -4.05
CA ARG A 293 16.08 -1.91 -2.67
C ARG A 293 15.00 -1.03 -2.04
N ARG A 294 14.65 0.10 -2.68
CA ARG A 294 13.74 1.11 -2.11
C ARG A 294 12.29 0.63 -2.03
N VAL A 295 11.83 -0.17 -2.99
CA VAL A 295 10.43 -0.62 -3.03
C VAL A 295 10.20 -1.79 -2.07
N PHE A 296 11.14 -2.74 -1.97
CA PHE A 296 10.92 -3.99 -1.26
C PHE A 296 11.74 -4.11 0.03
N PHE A 297 13.05 -3.87 -0.01
CA PHE A 297 13.95 -4.19 1.10
C PHE A 297 14.03 -3.12 2.18
N VAL A 298 14.06 -1.83 1.81
CA VAL A 298 14.09 -0.72 2.80
C VAL A 298 12.87 -0.75 3.73
N PRO A 299 11.62 -0.89 3.24
CA PRO A 299 10.45 -0.95 4.13
C PRO A 299 10.50 -2.15 5.09
N ALA A 300 10.95 -3.31 4.59
CA ALA A 300 11.10 -4.52 5.37
C ALA A 300 12.19 -4.37 6.45
N GLN A 301 13.36 -3.85 6.07
CA GLN A 301 14.46 -3.55 6.99
C GLN A 301 14.02 -2.59 8.09
N ILE A 302 13.39 -1.46 7.73
CA ILE A 302 12.91 -0.48 8.72
C ILE A 302 11.91 -1.12 9.69
N SER A 303 11.05 -2.03 9.24
CA SER A 303 10.12 -2.73 10.14
C SER A 303 10.85 -3.55 11.20
N PHE A 304 11.95 -4.22 10.85
CA PHE A 304 12.80 -4.91 11.82
C PHE A 304 13.55 -3.94 12.74
N LEU A 305 14.04 -2.81 12.24
CA LEU A 305 14.69 -1.79 13.09
C LEU A 305 13.73 -1.20 14.14
N TYR A 306 12.46 -1.02 13.79
CA TYR A 306 11.44 -0.60 14.76
C TYR A 306 11.23 -1.68 15.83
N TYR A 307 11.16 -2.95 15.44
CA TYR A 307 11.06 -4.05 16.41
C TYR A 307 12.28 -4.10 17.33
N ASP A 308 13.48 -4.05 16.77
CA ASP A 308 14.74 -4.11 17.51
C ASP A 308 14.81 -3.01 18.60
N PHE A 309 14.51 -1.77 18.23
CA PHE A 309 14.49 -0.64 19.16
C PHE A 309 13.41 -0.79 20.23
N PHE A 310 12.14 -0.89 19.82
CA PHE A 310 10.99 -0.86 20.74
C PHE A 310 10.78 -2.17 21.51
N SER A 311 11.54 -3.24 21.21
CA SER A 311 11.55 -4.45 22.03
C SER A 311 12.33 -4.28 23.34
N ASN A 312 13.27 -3.32 23.37
CA ASN A 312 14.14 -3.04 24.52
C ASN A 312 13.89 -1.66 25.15
N HIS A 313 13.04 -0.84 24.54
CA HIS A 313 12.73 0.52 24.97
C HIS A 313 11.22 0.73 25.17
N GLU A 314 10.84 1.84 25.79
CA GLU A 314 9.45 2.16 26.10
C GLU A 314 8.57 2.32 24.84
N LEU A 315 7.38 1.73 24.88
CA LEU A 315 6.43 1.85 23.77
C LEU A 315 5.83 3.27 23.72
N VAL A 316 5.46 3.70 22.52
CA VAL A 316 5.03 5.09 22.31
C VAL A 316 3.56 5.33 22.67
N PHE A 317 2.70 4.30 22.62
CA PHE A 317 1.28 4.41 22.92
C PHE A 317 0.55 5.57 22.19
N LEU A 318 0.91 5.86 20.94
CA LEU A 318 0.35 6.98 20.14
C LEU A 318 0.48 8.38 20.77
N SER A 319 1.31 8.55 21.81
CA SER A 319 1.57 9.85 22.45
C SER A 319 2.22 10.87 21.50
N HIS A 320 2.82 10.40 20.42
CA HIS A 320 3.32 11.27 19.35
C HIS A 320 2.23 11.81 18.40
N SER A 321 1.01 11.29 18.48
CA SER A 321 -0.09 11.54 17.53
C SER A 321 -1.40 11.85 18.26
N ILE A 322 -2.42 10.99 18.16
CA ILE A 322 -3.77 11.22 18.67
C ILE A 322 -3.79 11.31 20.20
N PHE A 323 -2.89 10.62 20.89
CA PHE A 323 -2.83 10.62 22.36
C PHE A 323 -1.86 11.65 22.95
N ARG A 324 -1.35 12.57 22.13
CA ARG A 324 -0.41 13.63 22.56
C ARG A 324 -0.94 14.52 23.68
N TYR A 325 -2.26 14.66 23.81
CA TYR A 325 -2.87 15.46 24.87
C TYR A 325 -3.13 14.68 26.17
N PHE A 326 -2.98 13.35 26.14
CA PHE A 326 -3.32 12.46 27.26
C PHE A 326 -2.09 11.76 27.86
N LEU A 327 -1.04 11.59 27.06
CA LEU A 327 0.17 10.86 27.43
C LEU A 327 1.40 11.69 27.07
N ASP A 328 2.39 11.69 27.96
CA ASP A 328 3.69 12.27 27.68
C ASP A 328 4.47 11.39 26.69
N TYR A 329 5.14 12.03 25.74
CA TYR A 329 5.96 11.33 24.76
C TYR A 329 7.35 11.02 25.35
N PRO A 330 7.78 9.75 25.41
CA PRO A 330 8.98 9.35 26.16
C PRO A 330 10.31 9.67 25.47
N TYR A 331 10.29 10.24 24.25
CA TYR A 331 11.51 10.49 23.46
C TYR A 331 11.65 11.94 23.01
N HIS A 332 12.86 12.33 22.62
CA HIS A 332 13.16 13.68 22.17
C HIS A 332 12.92 13.90 20.66
N LEU A 333 12.88 12.83 19.87
CA LEU A 333 12.59 12.84 18.43
C LEU A 333 11.37 12.00 18.11
N TYR A 334 10.63 12.37 17.07
CA TYR A 334 9.50 11.58 16.53
C TYR A 334 9.99 10.19 16.03
N PRO A 335 9.19 9.10 16.08
CA PRO A 335 9.72 7.74 15.91
C PRO A 335 10.54 7.47 14.62
N PRO A 336 10.13 7.93 13.42
CA PRO A 336 10.95 7.86 12.21
C PRO A 336 12.32 8.53 12.32
N ASN A 337 12.40 9.68 13.01
CA ASN A 337 13.65 10.42 13.21
C ASN A 337 14.52 9.76 14.29
N LEU A 338 13.88 9.20 15.33
CA LEU A 338 14.56 8.42 16.37
C LEU A 338 15.25 7.18 15.79
N ILE A 339 14.58 6.45 14.90
CA ILE A 339 15.16 5.30 14.21
C ILE A 339 16.24 5.74 13.20
N GLY A 340 16.04 6.89 12.53
CA GLY A 340 17.07 7.53 11.69
C GLY A 340 18.34 7.88 12.45
N GLU A 341 18.20 8.47 13.63
CA GLU A 341 19.31 8.78 14.52
C GLU A 341 20.00 7.51 15.03
N THR A 342 19.24 6.60 15.62
CA THR A 342 19.79 5.41 16.31
C THR A 342 20.55 4.48 15.37
N TYR A 343 20.01 4.22 14.18
CA TYR A 343 20.60 3.23 13.28
C TYR A 343 21.46 3.84 12.17
N PHE A 344 21.21 5.09 11.78
CA PHE A 344 21.90 5.73 10.65
C PHE A 344 22.67 7.00 11.04
N ASN A 345 22.77 7.33 12.33
CA ASN A 345 23.41 8.54 12.84
C ASN A 345 22.90 9.83 12.15
N SER A 346 21.61 9.84 11.79
CA SER A 346 21.00 10.92 11.02
C SER A 346 19.66 11.35 11.62
N PRO A 347 19.65 12.32 12.54
CA PRO A 347 18.42 12.81 13.19
C PRO A 347 17.41 13.41 12.21
N LYS A 348 17.89 13.93 11.07
CA LYS A 348 17.05 14.48 10.00
C LYS A 348 16.50 13.41 9.05
N MET A 349 16.94 12.15 9.16
CA MET A 349 16.44 11.06 8.35
C MET A 349 15.08 10.59 8.84
N HIS A 350 14.09 10.57 7.94
CA HIS A 350 12.76 10.02 8.22
C HIS A 350 12.70 8.54 7.85
N SER A 351 13.00 7.67 8.80
CA SER A 351 12.85 6.21 8.66
C SER A 351 11.41 5.80 8.89
N ASN A 352 10.52 6.16 7.97
CA ASN A 352 9.11 5.82 8.08
C ASN A 352 8.90 4.30 7.94
N THR A 353 8.00 3.76 8.74
CA THR A 353 7.65 2.33 8.73
C THR A 353 6.22 2.12 8.26
N GLY A 354 5.94 0.91 7.78
CA GLY A 354 4.60 0.48 7.42
C GLY A 354 3.76 0.07 8.64
N VAL A 355 2.59 -0.49 8.35
CA VAL A 355 1.57 -0.89 9.33
C VAL A 355 2.13 -1.71 10.51
N VAL A 356 3.02 -2.68 10.25
CA VAL A 356 3.48 -3.62 11.28
C VAL A 356 4.52 -3.03 12.23
N GLY A 357 5.47 -2.24 11.72
CA GLY A 357 6.47 -1.56 12.56
C GLY A 357 5.82 -0.47 13.42
N ASP A 358 4.86 0.26 12.86
CA ASP A 358 4.08 1.27 13.58
C ASP A 358 3.18 0.64 14.66
N ALA A 359 2.53 -0.49 14.36
CA ALA A 359 1.75 -1.22 15.34
C ALA A 359 2.61 -1.65 16.54
N TYR A 360 3.80 -2.19 16.27
CA TYR A 360 4.71 -2.68 17.31
C TYR A 360 5.29 -1.53 18.15
N SER A 361 5.72 -0.41 17.56
CA SER A 361 6.27 0.70 18.33
C SER A 361 5.26 1.34 19.28
N ASN A 362 3.97 1.29 18.95
CA ASN A 362 2.93 1.89 19.79
C ASN A 362 2.44 0.97 20.91
N PHE A 363 2.23 -0.33 20.63
CA PHE A 363 1.60 -1.25 21.58
C PHE A 363 2.21 -2.67 21.59
N GLY A 364 3.43 -2.84 21.08
CA GLY A 364 4.12 -4.11 21.00
C GLY A 364 3.33 -5.17 20.21
N PHE A 365 3.36 -6.42 20.68
CA PHE A 365 2.62 -7.52 20.05
C PHE A 365 1.09 -7.33 20.07
N VAL A 366 0.56 -6.67 21.11
CA VAL A 366 -0.88 -6.34 21.18
C VAL A 366 -1.25 -5.35 20.06
N GLY A 367 -0.35 -4.41 19.75
CA GLY A 367 -0.49 -3.49 18.64
C GLY A 367 -0.70 -4.18 17.31
N LEU A 368 0.05 -5.24 17.01
CA LEU A 368 -0.14 -6.03 15.79
C LEU A 368 -1.57 -6.58 15.70
N ALA A 369 -2.11 -7.14 16.77
CA ALA A 369 -3.49 -7.63 16.78
C ALA A 369 -4.52 -6.51 16.53
N LEU A 370 -4.34 -5.36 17.21
CA LEU A 370 -5.22 -4.19 17.06
C LEU A 370 -5.17 -3.61 15.64
N TRP A 371 -3.98 -3.47 15.04
CA TRP A 371 -3.83 -2.96 13.68
C TRP A 371 -4.35 -3.95 12.64
N ALA A 372 -4.25 -5.26 12.89
CA ALA A 372 -4.87 -6.27 12.02
C ALA A 372 -6.40 -6.13 12.01
N ILE A 373 -7.01 -5.91 13.18
CA ILE A 373 -8.45 -5.63 13.29
C ILE A 373 -8.82 -4.35 12.54
N LEU A 374 -8.09 -3.26 12.78
CA LEU A 374 -8.34 -1.98 12.14
C LEU A 374 -8.19 -2.07 10.61
N LEU A 375 -7.12 -2.71 10.12
CA LEU A 375 -6.90 -2.92 8.70
C LEU A 375 -8.03 -3.77 8.09
N ALA A 376 -8.47 -4.83 8.76
CA ALA A 376 -9.58 -5.65 8.29
C ALA A 376 -10.90 -4.86 8.20
N ILE A 377 -11.18 -3.96 9.16
CA ILE A 377 -12.33 -3.05 9.12
C ILE A 377 -12.24 -2.14 7.89
N VAL A 378 -11.10 -1.48 7.67
CA VAL A 378 -10.86 -0.60 6.52
C VAL A 378 -11.08 -1.36 5.20
N LEU A 379 -10.52 -2.57 5.07
CA LEU A 379 -10.68 -3.39 3.88
C LEU A 379 -12.14 -3.83 3.64
N LYS A 380 -12.90 -4.11 4.71
CA LYS A 380 -14.34 -4.39 4.60
C LYS A 380 -15.14 -3.17 4.16
N LEU A 381 -14.80 -1.97 4.62
CA LEU A 381 -15.42 -0.74 4.16
C LEU A 381 -15.16 -0.52 2.66
N VAL A 382 -13.93 -0.78 2.19
CA VAL A 382 -13.60 -0.74 0.76
C VAL A 382 -14.49 -1.70 -0.06
N ASP A 383 -14.65 -2.95 0.38
CA ASP A 383 -15.53 -3.91 -0.31
C ASP A 383 -16.99 -3.46 -0.33
N SER A 384 -17.44 -2.81 0.74
CA SER A 384 -18.81 -2.29 0.86
C SER A 384 -19.05 -1.15 -0.11
N CYS A 385 -18.14 -0.17 -0.16
CA CYS A 385 -18.26 1.01 -1.01
C CYS A 385 -17.98 0.72 -2.50
N SER A 386 -17.12 -0.26 -2.80
CA SER A 386 -16.80 -0.65 -4.18
C SER A 386 -17.83 -1.60 -4.81
N LYS A 387 -18.82 -2.06 -4.05
CA LYS A 387 -19.88 -2.93 -4.55
C LYS A 387 -20.66 -2.21 -5.66
N ARG A 388 -20.81 -2.87 -6.82
CA ARG A 388 -21.48 -2.36 -8.04
C ARG A 388 -20.81 -1.16 -8.74
N LYS A 389 -19.57 -0.81 -8.37
CA LYS A 389 -18.79 0.22 -9.05
C LYS A 389 -17.92 -0.37 -10.18
N ASP A 390 -17.60 0.42 -11.21
CA ASP A 390 -16.65 -0.01 -12.24
C ASP A 390 -15.28 -0.26 -11.59
N LYS A 391 -14.79 -1.50 -11.70
CA LYS A 391 -13.54 -1.93 -11.07
C LYS A 391 -12.32 -1.11 -11.50
N LYS A 392 -12.29 -0.63 -12.75
CA LYS A 392 -11.19 0.19 -13.27
C LYS A 392 -11.12 1.55 -12.56
N VAL A 393 -12.28 2.15 -12.31
CA VAL A 393 -12.35 3.43 -11.58
C VAL A 393 -12.14 3.18 -10.09
N ALA A 394 -12.74 2.13 -9.53
CA ALA A 394 -12.59 1.81 -8.12
C ALA A 394 -11.13 1.54 -7.69
N ILE A 395 -10.35 0.82 -8.51
CA ILE A 395 -8.94 0.56 -8.18
C ILE A 395 -8.10 1.84 -8.19
N SER A 396 -8.42 2.82 -9.03
CA SER A 396 -7.69 4.10 -9.08
C SER A 396 -7.83 4.92 -7.80
N ALA A 397 -8.94 4.79 -7.06
CA ALA A 397 -9.16 5.48 -5.79
C ALA A 397 -8.24 4.99 -4.68
N ILE A 398 -7.96 3.68 -4.65
CA ILE A 398 -7.26 3.03 -3.54
C ILE A 398 -5.79 2.73 -3.84
N ALA A 399 -5.38 2.78 -5.10
CA ALA A 399 -4.05 2.35 -5.53
C ALA A 399 -2.93 3.05 -4.74
N MET A 400 -2.96 4.39 -4.68
CA MET A 400 -1.92 5.16 -4.00
C MET A 400 -1.99 5.05 -2.47
N PRO A 401 -3.17 5.15 -1.81
CA PRO A 401 -3.27 4.85 -0.38
C PRO A 401 -2.75 3.46 0.02
N VAL A 402 -2.89 2.46 -0.86
CA VAL A 402 -2.36 1.11 -0.60
C VAL A 402 -0.84 1.05 -0.72
N ILE A 403 -0.26 1.72 -1.72
CA ILE A 403 1.21 1.84 -1.82
C ILE A 403 1.77 2.62 -0.63
N ALA A 404 1.05 3.62 -0.13
CA ALA A 404 1.46 4.38 1.06
C ALA A 404 1.49 3.52 2.34
N LEU A 405 0.65 2.48 2.48
CA LEU A 405 0.69 1.54 3.63
C LEU A 405 2.03 0.82 3.78
N LEU A 406 2.83 0.73 2.71
CA LEU A 406 4.14 0.07 2.74
C LEU A 406 5.15 0.85 3.60
N ASN A 407 5.03 2.18 3.63
CA ASN A 407 6.00 3.09 4.23
C ASN A 407 5.36 4.17 5.11
N SER A 408 4.12 3.97 5.54
CA SER A 408 3.38 4.91 6.38
C SER A 408 2.53 4.16 7.40
N ALA A 409 2.45 4.73 8.60
CA ALA A 409 1.59 4.27 9.68
C ALA A 409 0.12 4.19 9.22
N LEU A 410 -0.64 3.23 9.76
CA LEU A 410 -2.01 2.98 9.33
C LEU A 410 -2.92 4.21 9.57
N LEU A 411 -2.80 4.85 10.72
CA LEU A 411 -3.58 6.04 11.08
C LEU A 411 -3.20 7.25 10.22
N THR A 412 -1.91 7.49 9.99
CA THR A 412 -1.42 8.52 9.07
C THR A 412 -1.95 8.28 7.66
N ASN A 413 -2.01 7.03 7.22
CA ASN A 413 -2.49 6.69 5.90
C ASN A 413 -4.01 6.90 5.74
N LEU A 414 -4.80 6.67 6.79
CA LEU A 414 -6.23 6.94 6.79
C LEU A 414 -6.54 8.43 6.54
N LEU A 415 -5.75 9.32 7.13
CA LEU A 415 -5.95 10.77 7.07
C LEU A 415 -5.06 11.43 6.01
N THR A 416 -3.74 11.46 6.19
CA THR A 416 -2.78 12.22 5.38
C THR A 416 -2.72 11.74 3.94
N HIS A 417 -2.62 10.43 3.73
CA HIS A 417 -2.65 9.85 2.38
C HIS A 417 -4.08 9.60 1.87
N GLY A 418 -5.08 9.89 2.70
CA GLY A 418 -6.48 10.00 2.34
C GLY A 418 -7.20 8.67 2.12
N PHE A 419 -6.79 7.56 2.73
CA PHE A 419 -7.53 6.30 2.56
C PHE A 419 -9.02 6.45 2.92
N LEU A 420 -9.37 7.21 3.96
CA LEU A 420 -10.78 7.51 4.29
C LEU A 420 -11.47 8.31 3.18
N LEU A 421 -10.77 9.30 2.60
CA LEU A 421 -11.27 10.06 1.46
C LEU A 421 -11.48 9.14 0.24
N ALA A 422 -10.60 8.18 0.00
CA ALA A 422 -10.76 7.20 -1.07
C ALA A 422 -12.01 6.34 -0.85
N ILE A 423 -12.30 5.91 0.39
CA ILE A 423 -13.53 5.19 0.74
C ILE A 423 -14.77 6.07 0.51
N LEU A 424 -14.71 7.35 0.88
CA LEU A 424 -15.80 8.31 0.63
C LEU A 424 -16.04 8.50 -0.87
N VAL A 425 -14.99 8.72 -1.65
CA VAL A 425 -15.08 8.86 -3.11
C VAL A 425 -15.64 7.58 -3.74
N LEU A 426 -15.17 6.40 -3.31
CA LEU A 426 -15.71 5.11 -3.76
C LEU A 426 -17.21 4.99 -3.50
N TYR A 427 -17.65 5.39 -2.31
CA TYR A 427 -19.07 5.37 -1.94
C TYR A 427 -19.90 6.27 -2.85
N LEU A 428 -19.37 7.43 -3.21
CA LEU A 428 -19.99 8.45 -4.06
C LEU A 428 -19.86 8.21 -5.57
N LEU A 429 -19.13 7.19 -6.05
CA LEU A 429 -18.90 6.91 -7.48
C LEU A 429 -20.13 6.27 -8.17
N PRO A 430 -20.41 6.56 -9.45
CA PRO A 430 -21.60 6.02 -10.16
C PRO A 430 -21.60 4.51 -10.25
N ASN A 431 -22.73 3.89 -9.91
CA ASN A 431 -22.95 2.46 -10.13
C ASN A 431 -22.89 2.14 -11.63
N ILE A 432 -22.41 0.95 -11.98
CA ILE A 432 -22.29 0.51 -13.39
C ILE A 432 -23.63 0.59 -14.13
N GLU A 433 -24.75 0.34 -13.46
CA GLU A 433 -26.11 0.37 -14.04
C GLU A 433 -26.57 1.79 -14.42
N GLU A 434 -25.97 2.83 -13.84
CA GLU A 434 -26.27 4.24 -14.10
C GLU A 434 -25.22 4.91 -15.02
N GLN A 435 -24.27 4.11 -15.53
CA GLN A 435 -23.19 4.57 -16.38
C GLN A 435 -23.46 4.29 -17.85
#